data_AF-A0A2N0PYL4-F1
#
_entry.id   AF-A0A2N0PYL4-F1
#
_cell.length_a   1.000
_cell.length_b   1.000
_cell.length_c   1.000
_cell.angle_alpha   90.00
_cell.angle_beta   90.00
_cell.angle_gamma   90.00
#
_symmetry.space_group_name_H-M   'P 1'
#
loop_
_entity.id
_entity.type
_entity.pdbx_description
1 polymer ?
#
loop_
_entity_poly.entity_id
_entity_poly.type
_entity_poly.pdbx_seq_one_letter_code
_entity_poly.pdbx_strand_id
1 'polypeptide(L)' 'MDIYINGVWTAFYAIENVQMHKIKFNDKPLDIGCAIDGEIGNFRYFNWRLSAEEAMKNYLNQRPFC' A
#
# COMPACT_ATOMS: atom_id res chain seq x y z
N MET A 1 -6.57 4.93 -4.65
CA MET A 1 -5.37 4.10 -4.41
C MET A 1 -4.28 4.67 -5.28
N ASP A 2 -3.15 5.01 -4.69
CA ASP A 2 -1.96 5.46 -5.43
C ASP A 2 -0.92 4.34 -5.41
N ILE A 3 -0.28 4.10 -6.54
CA ILE A 3 0.70 3.01 -6.72
C ILE A 3 2.05 3.64 -7.01
N TYR A 4 3.05 3.24 -6.21
CA TYR A 4 4.43 3.68 -6.34
C TYR A 4 5.33 2.46 -6.60
N ILE A 5 6.23 2.57 -7.58
CA ILE A 5 7.24 1.55 -7.89
C ILE A 5 8.61 2.22 -7.78
N ASN A 6 9.51 1.65 -6.98
CA ASN A 6 10.85 2.22 -6.72
C ASN A 6 10.83 3.71 -6.29
N GLY A 7 9.83 4.10 -5.49
CA GLY A 7 9.64 5.47 -5.02
C GLY A 7 8.96 6.42 -6.02
N VAL A 8 8.62 5.97 -7.24
CA VAL A 8 8.02 6.79 -8.29
C VAL A 8 6.52 6.53 -8.39
N TRP A 9 5.69 7.58 -8.36
CA TRP A 9 4.26 7.47 -8.62
C TRP A 9 4.02 6.99 -10.04
N THR A 10 3.36 5.83 -10.18
CA THR A 10 3.23 5.14 -11.47
C THR A 10 1.78 5.08 -11.94
N ALA A 11 0.83 4.91 -11.03
CA ALA A 11 -0.58 4.80 -11.36
C ALA A 11 -1.47 5.18 -10.18
N PHE A 12 -2.75 5.41 -10.49
CA PHE A 12 -3.78 5.56 -9.48
C PHE A 12 -5.08 4.88 -9.92
N TYR A 13 -5.87 4.47 -8.93
CA TYR A 13 -7.24 4.01 -9.09
C TYR A 13 -8.16 4.83 -8.18
N ALA A 14 -9.11 5.54 -8.78
CA ALA A 14 -10.11 6.31 -8.04
C ALA A 14 -11.36 5.46 -7.81
N ILE A 15 -11.97 5.62 -6.63
CA ILE A 15 -13.31 5.08 -6.41
C ILE A 15 -14.31 6.16 -6.77
N GLU A 16 -15.17 5.87 -7.72
CA GLU A 16 -16.26 6.75 -8.14
C GLU A 16 -17.52 6.49 -7.29
N ASN A 17 -18.40 7.49 -7.19
CA ASN A 17 -19.69 7.37 -6.50
C ASN A 17 -19.56 6.84 -5.05
N VAL A 18 -18.64 7.43 -4.28
CA VAL A 18 -18.26 6.98 -2.92
C VAL A 18 -19.45 6.88 -1.96
N GLN A 19 -20.46 7.73 -2.12
CA GLN A 19 -21.66 7.72 -1.28
C GLN A 19 -22.58 6.52 -1.52
N MET A 20 -22.51 5.89 -2.70
CA MET A 20 -23.31 4.71 -3.05
C MET A 20 -22.64 3.39 -2.62
N HIS A 21 -21.34 3.42 -2.38
CA HIS A 21 -20.55 2.22 -2.07
C HIS A 21 -20.23 2.17 -0.58
N LYS A 22 -20.79 1.17 0.13
CA LYS A 22 -20.33 0.84 1.48
C LYS A 22 -19.03 0.04 1.39
N ILE A 23 -17.90 0.75 1.47
CA ILE A 23 -16.57 0.13 1.35
C ILE A 23 -16.09 -0.29 2.74
N LYS A 24 -15.92 -1.59 2.94
CA LYS A 24 -15.28 -2.13 4.14
C LYS A 24 -13.88 -2.57 3.76
N PHE A 25 -12.88 -1.92 4.32
CA PHE A 25 -11.49 -2.36 4.21
C PHE A 25 -11.23 -3.49 5.20
N ASN A 26 -10.47 -4.52 4.78
CA ASN A 26 -10.01 -5.63 5.62
C ASN A 26 -11.12 -6.43 6.29
N ASP A 27 -12.15 -6.86 5.54
CA ASP A 27 -13.22 -7.68 6.08
C ASP A 27 -12.87 -9.18 6.19
N LYS A 28 -11.66 -9.56 5.78
CA LYS A 28 -11.11 -10.92 5.76
C LYS A 28 -9.61 -10.92 6.13
N PRO A 29 -9.02 -12.09 6.45
CA PRO A 29 -7.58 -12.24 6.62
C PRO A 29 -6.79 -11.75 5.41
N LEU A 30 -5.58 -11.25 5.67
CA LEU A 30 -4.63 -10.86 4.63
C LEU A 30 -3.76 -12.05 4.23
N ASP A 31 -3.98 -12.57 3.03
CA ASP A 31 -3.15 -13.61 2.44
C ASP A 31 -2.14 -12.98 1.46
N ILE A 32 -0.85 -13.21 1.68
CA ILE A 32 0.25 -12.68 0.86
C ILE A 32 1.06 -13.86 0.34
N GLY A 33 1.52 -13.82 -0.92
CA GLY A 33 2.46 -14.82 -1.44
C GLY A 33 1.84 -15.95 -2.27
N CYS A 34 0.51 -16.00 -2.43
CA CYS A 34 -0.18 -17.16 -3.00
C CYS A 34 0.18 -17.49 -4.47
N ALA A 35 0.70 -16.54 -5.25
CA ALA A 35 0.95 -16.72 -6.68
C ALA A 35 2.32 -16.16 -7.13
N ILE A 36 3.31 -16.16 -6.23
CA ILE A 36 4.64 -15.60 -6.52
C ILE A 36 5.71 -16.65 -6.19
N ASP A 37 6.62 -16.86 -7.14
CA ASP A 37 7.87 -17.58 -6.94
C ASP A 37 8.97 -16.56 -6.62
N GLY A 38 8.97 -16.07 -5.38
CA GLY A 38 9.85 -14.99 -4.93
C GLY A 38 9.71 -14.67 -3.44
N GLU A 39 10.58 -13.79 -2.93
CA GLU A 39 10.62 -13.40 -1.52
C GLU A 39 10.02 -12.00 -1.30
N ILE A 40 9.24 -11.86 -0.21
CA ILE A 40 8.76 -10.57 0.29
C ILE A 40 9.55 -10.23 1.56
N GLY A 41 10.50 -9.30 1.44
CA GLY A 41 11.43 -9.00 2.55
C GLY A 41 10.93 -7.97 3.59
N ASN A 42 10.09 -6.99 3.21
CA ASN A 42 9.71 -5.88 4.13
C ASN A 42 8.26 -5.43 3.91
N PHE A 43 7.31 -6.15 4.52
CA PHE A 43 5.89 -5.80 4.49
C PHE A 43 5.51 -4.92 5.69
N ARG A 44 4.86 -3.77 5.42
CA ARG A 44 4.35 -2.84 6.43
C ARG A 44 2.91 -2.46 6.11
N TYR A 45 2.08 -2.41 7.15
CA TYR A 45 0.67 -2.04 7.06
C TYR A 45 0.40 -0.79 7.91
N PHE A 46 -0.39 0.13 7.37
CA PHE A 46 -0.87 1.34 8.05
C PHE A 46 -2.39 1.40 7.94
N ASN A 47 -3.07 1.73 9.03
CA ASN A 47 -4.53 1.92 9.04
C ASN A 47 -4.94 3.35 8.64
N TRP A 48 -4.02 4.12 8.04
CA TRP A 48 -4.26 5.42 7.43
C TRP A 48 -3.58 5.51 6.06
N ARG A 49 -4.03 6.47 5.25
CA ARG A 49 -3.40 6.77 3.95
C ARG A 49 -2.15 7.60 4.19
N LEU A 50 -0.99 7.09 3.76
CA LEU A 50 0.24 7.88 3.69
C LEU A 50 0.11 8.99 2.63
N SER A 51 0.67 10.15 2.91
CA SER A 51 0.96 11.16 1.90
C SER A 51 2.04 10.67 0.92
N ALA A 52 2.20 11.35 -0.22
CA ALA A 52 3.24 11.03 -1.19
C ALA A 52 4.65 11.15 -0.58
N GLU A 53 4.87 12.14 0.28
CA GLU A 53 6.15 12.33 0.98
C GLU A 53 6.44 11.19 1.96
N GLU A 54 5.44 10.79 2.75
CA GLU A 54 5.59 9.66 3.69
C GLU A 54 5.81 8.34 2.96
N ALA A 55 5.14 8.11 1.83
CA ALA A 55 5.35 6.92 1.00
C ALA A 55 6.80 6.87 0.48
N MET A 56 7.34 8.00 0.02
CA MET A 56 8.72 8.11 -0.45
C MET A 56 9.74 7.91 0.68
N LYS A 57 9.53 8.57 1.84
CA LYS A 57 10.37 8.36 3.03
C LYS A 57 10.35 6.89 3.48
N ASN A 58 9.18 6.25 3.45
CA ASN A 58 9.02 4.86 3.81
C ASN A 58 9.76 3.91 2.84
N TYR A 59 9.78 4.22 1.54
CA TYR A 59 10.56 3.48 0.54
C TYR A 59 12.08 3.59 0.81
N LEU A 60 12.58 4.80 1.07
CA LEU A 60 14.00 5.04 1.33
C LEU A 60 14.49 4.44 2.65
N ASN A 61 13.62 4.41 3.66
CA ASN A 61 13.93 3.85 4.97
C ASN A 61 13.74 2.32 4.96
N GLN A 62 14.77 1.59 4.52
CA GLN A 62 14.86 0.13 4.60
C GLN A 62 15.00 -0.41 6.04
N ARG A 63 15.25 0.46 7.04
CA ARG A 63 15.23 0.13 8.47
C ARG A 63 14.27 1.06 9.21
N PRO A 64 13.44 0.58 10.16
CA PRO A 64 12.34 1.41 10.65
C PRO A 64 12.74 2.49 11.67
N PHE A 65 13.82 2.35 12.44
CA PHE A 65 14.26 3.35 13.44
C PHE A 65 15.76 3.21 13.76
N CYS A 66 16.64 3.77 12.93
CA CYS A 66 18.06 3.98 13.23
C CYS A 66 18.44 5.39 12.81
#